data_AF-A0A7V9PC15-F1
#
_entry.id   AF-A0A7V9PC15-F1
#
_cell.length_a   1.000
_cell.length_b   1.000
_cell.length_c   1.000
_cell.angle_alpha   90.00
_cell.angle_beta   90.00
_cell.angle_gamma   90.00
#
_symmetry.space_group_name_H-M   'P 1'
#
loop_
_entity.id
_entity.type
_entity.pdbx_description
1 polymer ?
#
loop_
_entity_poly.entity_id
_entity_poly.type
_entity_poly.pdbx_seq_one_letter_code
_entity_poly.pdbx_strand_id
1 'polypeptide(L)'
;MKSLLFIGGFYHLALFVFHLFFWKLFDWKRELSSLKFANRGIVQILNLRLMWVFLVVAYISFVHADALLTTALGRAILISIALFWLMRAVEQIVFFKLTSKISAAFSAIFLLGAAIYFIPFLF
;
A
#
# COMPACT_ATOMS: atom_id res chain seq x y z
N MET A 1 -9.54 18.36 -4.36
CA MET A 1 -9.45 16.88 -4.45
C MET A 1 -8.19 16.41 -5.17
N LYS A 2 -7.80 16.98 -6.33
CA LYS A 2 -6.56 16.59 -7.03
C LYS A 2 -5.30 16.60 -6.16
N SER A 3 -5.11 17.61 -5.31
CA SER A 3 -3.95 17.68 -4.40
C SER A 3 -3.86 16.48 -3.45
N LEU A 4 -5.00 15.96 -2.97
CA LEU A 4 -5.03 14.73 -2.17
C LEU A 4 -4.60 13.51 -2.97
N LEU A 5 -4.99 13.42 -4.25
CA LEU A 5 -4.53 12.34 -5.13
C LEU A 5 -3.02 12.44 -5.37
N PHE A 6 -2.46 13.63 -5.56
CA PHE A 6 -1.02 13.82 -5.67
C PHE A 6 -0.28 13.41 -4.38
N ILE A 7 -0.80 13.78 -3.21
CA ILE A 7 -0.30 13.29 -1.91
C ILE A 7 -0.37 11.75 -1.88
N GLY A 8 -1.48 11.17 -2.33
CA GLY A 8 -1.66 9.74 -2.47
C GLY A 8 -0.66 9.09 -3.41
N GLY A 9 -0.25 9.76 -4.48
CA GLY A 9 0.80 9.29 -5.38
C GLY A 9 2.16 9.25 -4.70
N PHE A 10 2.55 10.32 -4.01
CA PHE A 10 3.80 10.35 -3.24
C PHE A 10 3.80 9.34 -2.08
N TYR A 11 2.67 9.17 -1.42
CA TYR A 11 2.48 8.14 -0.39
C TYR A 11 2.78 6.74 -0.94
N HIS A 12 2.28 6.39 -2.13
CA HIS A 12 2.58 5.09 -2.75
C HIS A 12 4.02 4.98 -3.25
N LEU A 13 4.63 6.06 -3.76
CA LEU A 13 6.07 6.07 -4.09
C LEU A 13 6.94 5.84 -2.86
N ALA A 14 6.62 6.49 -1.74
CA ALA A 14 7.33 6.30 -0.48
C ALA A 14 7.24 4.84 0.00
N LEU A 15 6.06 4.22 -0.13
CA LEU A 15 5.88 2.81 0.19
C LEU A 15 6.63 1.87 -0.76
N PHE A 16 6.64 2.16 -2.07
CA PHE A 16 7.47 1.43 -3.03
C PHE A 16 8.94 1.45 -2.61
N VAL A 17 9.48 2.64 -2.30
CA VAL A 17 10.85 2.81 -1.83
C VAL A 17 11.08 2.07 -0.51
N PHE A 18 10.14 2.15 0.43
CA PHE A 18 10.21 1.41 1.70
C PHE A 18 10.32 -0.11 1.47
N HIS A 19 9.58 -0.69 0.52
CA HIS A 19 9.62 -2.12 0.22
C HIS A 19 10.92 -2.57 -0.46
N LEU A 20 11.65 -1.67 -1.14
CA LEU A 20 13.01 -1.94 -1.62
C LEU A 20 13.98 -2.27 -0.47
N PHE A 21 13.71 -1.76 0.74
CA PHE A 21 14.56 -2.02 1.90
C PHE A 21 14.23 -3.32 2.62
N PHE A 22 13.16 -4.06 2.26
CA PHE A 22 12.74 -5.25 3.01
C PHE A 22 13.81 -6.34 3.04
N TRP A 23 14.53 -6.54 1.94
CA TRP A 23 15.64 -7.49 1.89
C TRP A 23 16.70 -7.24 2.95
N LYS A 24 16.97 -5.96 3.26
CA LYS A 24 17.95 -5.54 4.27
C LYS A 24 17.33 -5.45 5.66
N LEU A 25 16.17 -4.82 5.81
CA LEU A 25 15.50 -4.58 7.09
C LEU A 25 15.11 -5.87 7.81
N PHE A 26 14.73 -6.89 7.04
CA PHE A 26 14.27 -8.17 7.58
C PHE A 26 15.26 -9.32 7.34
N ASP A 27 16.49 -9.02 6.91
CA ASP A 27 17.53 -10.01 6.57
C ASP A 27 16.98 -11.21 5.78
N TRP A 28 16.20 -10.94 4.74
CA TRP A 28 15.46 -11.97 4.01
C TRP A 28 16.36 -13.04 3.38
N LYS A 29 17.63 -12.74 3.16
CA LYS A 29 18.62 -13.73 2.71
C LYS A 29 18.74 -14.87 3.74
N ARG A 30 18.83 -14.53 5.02
CA ARG A 30 18.93 -15.48 6.14
C ARG A 30 17.56 -15.99 6.57
N GLU A 31 16.61 -15.10 6.81
CA GLU A 31 15.32 -15.49 7.39
C GLU A 31 14.52 -16.41 6.47
N LEU A 32 14.53 -16.14 5.16
CA LEU A 32 13.80 -16.96 4.19
C LEU A 32 14.57 -18.23 3.77
N SER A 33 15.83 -18.41 4.16
CA SER A 33 16.58 -19.63 3.78
C SER A 33 16.04 -20.88 4.48
N SER A 34 15.36 -20.70 5.62
CA SER A 34 14.67 -21.76 6.36
C SER A 34 13.40 -22.28 5.66
N LEU A 35 12.85 -21.52 4.71
CA LEU A 35 11.64 -21.87 3.98
C LEU A 35 11.94 -22.84 2.83
N LYS A 36 10.96 -23.70 2.51
CA LYS A 36 10.95 -24.48 1.26
C LYS A 36 11.07 -23.54 0.06
N PHE A 37 11.74 -24.01 -1.00
CA PHE A 37 11.99 -23.25 -2.22
C PHE A 37 10.75 -22.50 -2.75
N ALA A 38 9.61 -23.21 -2.84
CA ALA A 38 8.35 -22.63 -3.30
C ALA A 38 7.88 -21.46 -2.42
N ASN A 39 7.83 -21.64 -1.10
CA ASN A 39 7.37 -20.61 -0.17
C ASN A 39 8.31 -19.39 -0.16
N ARG A 40 9.63 -19.60 -0.24
CA ARG A 40 10.61 -18.52 -0.39
C ARG A 40 10.36 -17.72 -1.66
N GLY A 41 10.11 -18.40 -2.78
CA GLY A 41 9.76 -17.77 -4.05
C GLY A 41 8.48 -16.95 -3.98
N ILE A 42 7.43 -17.48 -3.33
CA ILE A 42 6.14 -16.79 -3.17
C ILE A 42 6.32 -15.46 -2.43
N VAL A 43 7.04 -15.43 -1.30
CA VAL A 43 7.27 -14.17 -0.55
C VAL A 43 7.98 -13.11 -1.40
N GLN A 44 8.98 -13.53 -2.20
CA GLN A 44 9.70 -12.62 -3.10
C GLN A 44 8.78 -12.05 -4.18
N ILE A 45 8.00 -12.92 -4.84
CA ILE A 45 7.06 -12.52 -5.88
C ILE A 45 5.99 -11.58 -5.31
N LEU A 46 5.44 -11.87 -4.12
CA LEU A 46 4.46 -11.01 -3.46
C LEU A 46 5.02 -9.61 -3.19
N ASN A 47 6.25 -9.49 -2.68
CA ASN A 47 6.87 -8.18 -2.47
C ASN A 47 7.03 -7.39 -3.78
N LEU A 48 7.53 -8.06 -4.83
CA LEU A 48 7.74 -7.44 -6.14
C LEU A 48 6.43 -7.03 -6.82
N ARG A 49 5.37 -7.84 -6.70
CA ARG A 49 4.05 -7.51 -7.25
C ARG A 49 3.39 -6.38 -6.47
N LEU A 50 3.53 -6.36 -5.16
CA LEU A 50 3.02 -5.26 -4.32
C LEU A 50 3.70 -3.93 -4.66
N MET A 51 5.03 -3.94 -4.81
CA MET A 51 5.79 -2.78 -5.30
C MET A 51 5.29 -2.28 -6.66
N TRP A 52 5.02 -3.20 -7.60
CA TRP A 52 4.45 -2.84 -8.89
C TRP A 52 3.08 -2.17 -8.77
N VAL A 53 2.20 -2.72 -7.92
CA VAL A 53 0.88 -2.11 -7.63
C VAL A 53 1.06 -0.69 -7.09
N PHE A 54 2.00 -0.45 -6.17
CA PHE A 54 2.25 0.90 -5.66
C PHE A 54 2.70 1.87 -6.76
N LEU A 55 3.55 1.45 -7.69
CA LEU A 55 3.94 2.29 -8.83
C LEU A 55 2.75 2.60 -9.74
N VAL A 56 1.90 1.61 -10.02
CA VAL A 56 0.69 1.81 -10.84
C VAL A 56 -0.25 2.80 -10.16
N VAL A 57 -0.51 2.63 -8.85
CA VAL A 57 -1.38 3.54 -8.10
C VAL A 57 -0.77 4.95 -8.03
N ALA A 58 0.54 5.07 -7.86
CA ALA A 58 1.20 6.36 -7.93
C ALA A 58 1.03 7.03 -9.31
N TYR A 59 1.28 6.28 -10.38
CA TYR A 59 1.14 6.76 -11.75
C TYR A 59 -0.29 7.27 -12.03
N ILE A 60 -1.33 6.48 -11.73
CA ILE A 60 -2.72 6.90 -11.99
C ILE A 60 -3.12 8.11 -11.14
N SER A 61 -2.61 8.22 -9.92
CA SER A 61 -2.89 9.36 -9.04
C SER A 61 -2.27 10.67 -9.53
N PHE A 62 -1.12 10.61 -10.20
CA PHE A 62 -0.48 11.78 -10.80
C PHE A 62 -1.04 12.12 -12.19
N VAL A 63 -1.24 11.12 -13.04
CA VAL A 63 -1.52 11.33 -14.47
C VAL A 63 -3.01 11.32 -14.78
N HIS A 64 -3.80 10.56 -14.01
CA HIS A 64 -5.23 10.34 -14.28
C HIS A 64 -6.14 10.88 -13.16
N ALA A 65 -5.67 11.87 -12.38
CA ALA A 65 -6.40 12.47 -11.27
C ALA A 65 -7.81 12.98 -11.67
N ASP A 66 -7.95 13.59 -12.84
CA ASP A 66 -9.25 14.05 -13.36
C ASP A 66 -10.21 12.88 -13.61
N ALA A 67 -9.73 11.83 -14.27
CA ALA A 67 -10.54 10.66 -14.56
C ALA A 67 -10.94 9.91 -13.29
N LEU A 68 -10.04 9.85 -12.29
CA LEU A 68 -10.33 9.27 -10.97
C LEU A 68 -11.51 9.95 -10.27
N LEU A 69 -11.61 11.28 -10.37
CA LEU A 69 -12.64 12.07 -9.69
C LEU A 69 -13.97 12.09 -10.46
N THR A 70 -13.93 12.13 -11.78
CA THR A 70 -15.10 12.47 -12.61
C THR A 70 -15.81 11.26 -13.23
N THR A 71 -15.16 10.10 -13.31
CA THR A 71 -15.72 8.92 -13.99
C THR A 71 -16.18 7.85 -13.01
N ALA A 72 -17.19 7.06 -13.38
CA ALA A 72 -17.65 5.94 -12.57
C ALA A 72 -16.54 4.90 -12.32
N LEU A 73 -15.73 4.59 -13.35
CA LEU A 73 -14.56 3.72 -13.22
C LEU A 73 -13.51 4.31 -12.26
N GLY A 74 -13.24 5.60 -12.40
CA GLY A 74 -12.33 6.33 -11.51
C GLY A 74 -12.76 6.25 -10.05
N ARG A 75 -14.04 6.50 -9.77
CA ARG A 75 -14.61 6.38 -8.42
C ARG A 75 -14.53 4.95 -7.88
N ALA A 76 -14.77 3.94 -8.72
CA ALA A 76 -14.59 2.54 -8.36
C ALA A 76 -13.12 2.22 -7.98
N ILE A 77 -12.16 2.81 -8.69
CA ILE A 77 -10.73 2.69 -8.38
C ILE A 77 -10.42 3.39 -7.04
N LEU A 78 -10.91 4.60 -6.81
CA LEU A 78 -10.70 5.34 -5.55
C LEU A 78 -11.17 4.54 -4.33
N ILE A 79 -12.42 4.03 -4.35
CA ILE A 79 -12.94 3.23 -3.24
C ILE A 79 -12.17 1.91 -3.10
N SER A 80 -11.72 1.30 -4.20
CA SER A 80 -10.91 0.07 -4.16
C SER A 80 -9.56 0.30 -3.50
N ILE A 81 -8.89 1.43 -3.77
CA ILE A 81 -7.63 1.81 -3.10
C ILE A 81 -7.87 2.11 -1.62
N ALA A 82 -8.96 2.81 -1.29
CA ALA A 82 -9.32 3.09 0.09
C ALA A 82 -9.56 1.80 0.89
N LEU A 83 -10.33 0.87 0.32
CA LEU A 83 -10.60 -0.44 0.93
C LEU A 83 -9.35 -1.30 1.03
N PHE A 84 -8.46 -1.28 0.03
CA PHE A 84 -7.16 -1.95 0.12
C PHE A 84 -6.39 -1.53 1.37
N TRP A 85 -6.30 -0.22 1.63
CA TRP A 85 -5.60 0.31 2.78
C TRP A 85 -6.32 0.04 4.10
N LEU A 86 -7.65 0.09 4.11
CA LEU A 86 -8.46 -0.25 5.28
C LEU A 86 -8.31 -1.73 5.66
N MET A 87 -8.40 -2.63 4.68
CA MET A 87 -8.16 -4.07 4.88
C MET A 87 -6.74 -4.31 5.39
N ARG A 88 -5.74 -3.63 4.80
CA ARG A 88 -4.36 -3.73 5.28
C ARG A 88 -4.19 -3.24 6.72
N ALA A 89 -4.93 -2.21 7.14
CA ALA A 89 -4.95 -1.76 8.53
C ALA A 89 -5.57 -2.83 9.46
N VAL A 90 -6.65 -3.49 9.04
CA VAL A 90 -7.25 -4.62 9.77
C VAL A 90 -6.28 -5.79 9.90
N GLU A 91 -5.58 -6.16 8.82
CA GLU A 91 -4.54 -7.20 8.84
C GLU A 91 -3.42 -6.87 9.83
N GLN A 92 -3.08 -5.58 10.00
CA GLN A 92 -2.10 -5.17 11.00
C GLN A 92 -2.57 -5.50 12.43
N ILE A 93 -3.86 -5.39 12.71
CA ILE A 93 -4.45 -5.78 14.00
C ILE A 93 -4.46 -7.30 14.13
N VAL A 94 -4.92 -8.02 13.11
CA VAL A 94 -5.07 -9.48 13.14
C VAL A 94 -3.72 -10.18 13.31
N PHE A 95 -2.71 -9.81 12.52
CA PHE A 95 -1.42 -10.51 12.49
C PHE A 95 -0.39 -9.95 13.47
N PHE A 96 -0.43 -8.66 13.79
CA PHE A 96 0.57 -8.02 14.66
C PHE A 96 0.01 -7.53 16.00
N LYS A 97 -1.30 -7.67 16.24
CA LYS A 97 -2.00 -7.41 17.52
C LYS A 97 -1.77 -6.03 18.14
N LEU A 98 -1.26 -5.07 17.35
CA LEU A 98 -0.88 -3.71 17.78
C LEU A 98 -0.04 -3.63 19.07
N THR A 99 0.72 -4.68 19.39
CA THR A 99 1.42 -4.75 20.69
C THR A 99 2.64 -3.84 20.76
N SER A 100 3.17 -3.41 19.62
CA SER A 100 4.35 -2.54 19.53
C SER A 100 4.00 -1.16 18.96
N LYS A 101 4.75 -0.14 19.39
CA LYS A 101 4.64 1.22 18.85
C LYS A 101 4.85 1.27 17.33
N ILE A 102 5.72 0.40 16.81
CA ILE A 102 5.97 0.26 15.36
C ILE A 102 4.71 -0.26 14.65
N SER A 103 4.07 -1.29 15.20
CA SER A 103 2.83 -1.83 14.63
C SER A 103 1.70 -0.79 14.63
N ALA A 104 1.56 -0.03 15.72
CA ALA A 104 0.60 1.07 15.82
C ALA A 104 0.88 2.19 14.79
N ALA A 105 2.17 2.54 14.59
CA ALA A 105 2.56 3.52 13.58
C ALA A 105 2.19 3.05 12.16
N PHE A 106 2.43 1.78 11.82
CA PHE A 106 2.01 1.22 10.53
C PHE A 106 0.49 1.24 10.36
N SER A 107 -0.28 0.90 11.39
CA SER A 107 -1.74 1.04 11.32
C SER A 107 -2.18 2.48 11.03
N ALA A 108 -1.56 3.48 11.67
CA ALA A 108 -1.86 4.88 11.38
C ALA A 108 -1.51 5.26 9.93
N ILE A 109 -0.37 4.79 9.41
CA ILE A 109 0.02 4.98 8.00
C ILE A 109 -1.03 4.40 7.05
N PHE A 110 -1.52 3.19 7.33
CA PHE A 110 -2.52 2.54 6.47
C PHE A 110 -3.88 3.23 6.56
N LEU A 111 -4.31 3.66 7.75
CA LEU A 111 -5.54 4.45 7.91
C LEU A 111 -5.43 5.80 7.19
N LEU A 112 -4.26 6.44 7.20
CA LEU A 112 -4.00 7.64 6.41
C LEU A 112 -4.12 7.35 4.91
N GLY A 113 -3.54 6.23 4.43
CA GLY A 113 -3.70 5.78 3.05
C GLY A 113 -5.17 5.60 2.66
N ALA A 114 -5.98 5.00 3.53
CA ALA A 114 -7.41 4.84 3.31
C ALA A 114 -8.12 6.22 3.22
N ALA A 115 -7.83 7.13 4.16
CA ALA A 115 -8.42 8.46 4.19
C ALA A 115 -8.07 9.30 2.95
N ILE A 116 -6.82 9.23 2.47
CA ILE A 116 -6.35 9.98 1.30
C ILE A 116 -7.20 9.68 0.05
N TYR A 117 -7.69 8.45 -0.11
CA TYR A 117 -8.49 8.04 -1.28
C TYR A 117 -9.99 8.00 -1.01
N PHE A 118 -10.40 7.74 0.23
CA PHE A 118 -11.82 7.75 0.61
C PHE A 118 -12.40 9.17 0.59
N ILE A 119 -11.65 10.18 1.03
CA ILE A 119 -12.11 11.57 1.00
C ILE A 119 -12.41 12.03 -0.44
N PRO A 120 -11.50 11.88 -1.42
CA PRO A 120 -11.79 12.05 -2.86
C PRO A 120 -12.94 11.26 -3.43
N PHE A 121 -13.29 10.12 -2.86
CA PHE A 121 -14.42 9.33 -3.33
C PHE A 121 -15.78 9.93 -2.93
N LEU A 122 -15.85 10.66 -1.82
CA LEU A 122 -17.11 11.21 -1.29
C LEU A 122 -17.61 12.46 -2.04
N PHE A 123 -16.75 13.13 -2.81
CA PHE A 123 -17.03 14.38 -3.52
C PHE A 123 -16.78 14.22 -5.01
#